data_AF-B7JQY6-F1
#
_entry.id   AF-B7JQY6-F1
#
_cell.length_a   1.000
_cell.length_b   1.000
_cell.length_c   1.000
_cell.angle_alpha   90.00
_cell.angle_beta   90.00
_cell.angle_gamma   90.00
#
_symmetry.space_group_name_H-M   'P 1'
#
loop_
_entity.id
_entity.type
_entity.pdbx_description
1 polymer ?
#
loop_
_entity_poly.entity_id
_entity_poly.type
_entity_poly.pdbx_seq_one_letter_code
_entity_poly.pdbx_strand_id
1 'polypeptide(L)'
;MTNFHLFTQKLLTLDESSQEEAIKRFCKVFNEPIFNSFFENITKENITERSELSNVFNSILQEIAFKEIVKTIETISDEKDPKDSTGKTFVRTREDTLQRINTYVSSANTPDNTDFDSKGNVQYKPYLKKGQFILVNFSGLGSEIKGEHPAIVWEVDPYWDRVLIIPCTSFDDCTTVEYKNFFNIGHIKFYNRDTTGTYIPSGPGQHLHKQTIVDVTQIQAISRKRIKESRWRNKSAKSKWQIVRLDDEQIQRVEEGLKIHILKEQTLLEKEIYKYPNCIPVLTHPLQFKHLYRLYNLEPETTKEKLVYSLLHDPKKKYTIYRKPAKTGINVKSLLTKWLKAEGTNKMNSEQARQIAYTSLQEAIEKIS
;
A
#
# COMPACT_ATOMS: atom_id res chain seq x y z
N MET A 1 0.52 40.53 31.75
CA MET A 1 0.37 40.99 30.35
C MET A 1 -1.05 41.43 30.00
N THR A 2 -2.11 40.78 30.50
CA THR A 2 -3.52 41.08 30.17
C THR A 2 -3.94 42.54 30.43
N ASN A 3 -3.44 43.16 31.51
CA ASN A 3 -3.78 44.55 31.85
C ASN A 3 -3.09 45.62 30.98
N PHE A 4 -1.92 45.33 30.41
CA PHE A 4 -1.22 46.24 29.49
C PHE A 4 -1.89 46.26 28.11
N HIS A 5 -2.40 45.10 27.68
CA HIS A 5 -3.21 44.99 26.47
C HIS A 5 -4.53 45.77 26.60
N LEU A 6 -5.22 45.68 27.75
CA LEU A 6 -6.42 46.47 28.04
C LEU A 6 -6.14 47.98 28.12
N PHE A 7 -5.00 48.38 28.67
CA PHE A 7 -4.58 49.78 28.72
C PHE A 7 -4.33 50.35 27.32
N THR A 8 -3.56 49.64 26.49
CA THR A 8 -3.27 50.05 25.10
C THR A 8 -4.53 50.13 24.24
N GLN A 9 -5.47 49.18 24.41
CA GLN A 9 -6.77 49.25 23.73
C GLN A 9 -7.61 50.45 24.18
N LYS A 10 -7.67 50.77 25.48
CA LYS A 10 -8.38 51.96 25.97
C LYS A 10 -7.73 53.27 25.53
N LEU A 11 -6.39 53.32 25.51
CA LEU A 11 -5.63 54.51 25.12
C LEU A 11 -5.99 54.94 23.68
N LEU A 12 -6.11 53.97 22.77
CA LEU A 12 -6.45 54.21 21.36
C LEU A 12 -7.89 54.72 21.14
N THR A 13 -8.74 54.72 22.18
CA THR A 13 -10.13 55.21 22.09
C THR A 13 -10.32 56.63 22.65
N LEU A 14 -9.26 57.23 23.21
CA LEU A 14 -9.28 58.59 23.75
C LEU A 14 -9.00 59.63 22.65
N ASP A 15 -9.43 60.87 22.87
CA ASP A 15 -9.01 62.00 22.03
C ASP A 15 -7.52 62.33 22.22
N GLU A 16 -6.93 63.02 21.26
CA GLU A 16 -5.48 63.23 21.17
C GLU A 16 -4.87 63.94 22.40
N SER A 17 -5.59 64.91 22.97
CA SER A 17 -5.16 65.61 24.19
C SER A 17 -5.19 64.68 25.41
N SER A 18 -6.23 63.86 25.52
CA SER A 18 -6.37 62.86 26.60
C SER A 18 -5.37 61.70 26.45
N GLN A 19 -5.02 61.32 25.22
CA GLN A 19 -3.96 60.35 24.95
C GLN A 19 -2.60 60.87 25.41
N GLU A 20 -2.26 62.11 25.10
CA GLU A 20 -0.97 62.69 25.46
C GLU A 20 -0.81 62.83 26.99
N GLU A 21 -1.87 63.25 27.69
CA GLU A 21 -1.92 63.29 29.16
C GLU A 21 -1.80 61.89 29.78
N ALA A 22 -2.51 60.90 29.22
CA ALA A 22 -2.45 59.51 29.68
C ALA A 22 -1.07 58.88 29.44
N ILE A 23 -0.43 59.17 28.30
CA ILE A 23 0.95 58.74 28.00
C ILE A 23 1.92 59.42 28.97
N LYS A 24 1.81 60.72 29.23
CA LYS A 24 2.66 61.43 30.19
C LYS A 24 2.54 60.86 31.60
N ARG A 25 1.32 60.56 32.06
CA ARG A 25 1.09 59.90 33.37
C ARG A 25 1.63 58.48 33.40
N PHE A 26 1.46 57.72 32.32
CA PHE A 26 2.00 56.37 32.19
C PHE A 26 3.53 56.38 32.23
N CYS A 27 4.17 57.25 31.46
CA CYS A 27 5.63 57.45 31.47
C CYS A 27 6.13 57.92 32.84
N LYS A 28 5.36 58.75 33.56
CA LYS A 28 5.70 59.18 34.92
C LYS A 28 5.68 58.03 35.91
N VAL A 29 4.67 57.14 35.84
CA VAL A 29 4.58 55.92 36.66
C VAL A 29 5.73 54.96 36.35
N PHE A 30 6.08 54.78 35.08
CA PHE A 30 7.19 53.93 34.67
C PHE A 30 8.57 54.49 35.05
N ASN A 31 8.70 55.81 35.15
CA ASN A 31 9.92 56.48 35.63
C ASN A 31 9.99 56.60 37.15
N GLU A 32 9.00 56.11 37.91
CA GLU A 32 9.10 56.12 39.36
C GLU A 32 10.21 55.17 39.83
N PRO A 33 11.01 55.56 40.84
CA PRO A 33 12.10 54.74 41.37
C PRO A 33 11.65 53.34 41.81
N ILE A 34 10.40 53.19 42.24
CA ILE A 34 9.80 51.90 42.61
C ILE A 34 9.61 50.99 41.40
N PHE A 35 9.20 51.51 40.24
CA PHE A 35 9.04 50.71 39.02
C PHE A 35 10.40 50.35 38.41
N ASN A 36 11.35 51.29 38.42
CA ASN A 36 12.72 50.99 38.00
C ASN A 36 13.39 49.99 38.94
N SER A 37 13.18 50.10 40.25
CA SER A 37 13.63 49.10 41.24
C SER A 37 12.94 47.74 41.05
N PHE A 38 11.64 47.72 40.73
CA PHE A 38 10.90 46.49 40.43
C PHE A 38 11.38 45.82 39.14
N PHE A 39 11.57 46.58 38.06
CA PHE A 39 12.15 46.07 36.81
C PHE A 39 13.60 45.65 37.00
N GLU A 40 14.41 46.44 37.72
CA GLU A 40 15.77 46.06 38.09
C GLU A 40 15.78 44.78 38.91
N ASN A 41 14.89 44.61 39.90
CA ASN A 41 14.75 43.39 40.70
C ASN A 41 14.24 42.20 39.86
N ILE A 42 13.35 42.43 38.89
CA ILE A 42 12.91 41.43 37.91
C ILE A 42 14.03 41.08 36.92
N THR A 43 14.93 42.01 36.57
CA THR A 43 16.10 41.72 35.72
C THR A 43 17.30 41.20 36.52
N LYS A 44 17.34 41.47 37.84
CA LYS A 44 18.32 40.97 38.81
C LYS A 44 17.94 39.61 39.38
N GLU A 45 16.66 39.22 39.35
CA GLU A 45 16.25 37.81 39.43
C GLU A 45 17.05 37.06 38.39
N ASN A 46 17.84 36.12 38.91
CA ASN A 46 19.04 35.64 38.26
C ASN A 46 18.63 35.05 36.91
N ILE A 47 19.29 35.44 35.81
CA ILE A 47 19.08 34.79 34.49
C ILE A 47 19.16 33.26 34.64
N THR A 48 19.99 32.81 35.59
CA THR A 48 20.08 31.45 36.10
C THR A 48 18.76 30.91 36.68
N GLU A 49 18.10 31.61 37.60
CA GLU A 49 16.82 31.21 38.21
C GLU A 49 15.68 31.16 37.19
N ARG A 50 15.67 32.07 36.21
CA ARG A 50 14.71 32.02 35.09
C ARG A 50 14.98 30.88 34.13
N SER A 51 16.25 30.61 33.84
CA SER A 51 16.65 29.45 33.05
C SER A 51 16.28 28.15 33.77
N GLU A 52 16.49 28.09 35.09
CA GLU A 52 16.13 26.95 35.94
C GLU A 52 14.62 26.74 35.97
N LEU A 53 13.82 27.79 36.21
CA LEU A 53 12.37 27.73 36.15
C LEU A 53 11.88 27.31 34.76
N SER A 54 12.45 27.86 33.68
CA SER A 54 12.10 27.45 32.31
C SER A 54 12.45 25.98 32.06
N ASN A 55 13.56 25.48 32.61
CA ASN A 55 13.93 24.07 32.51
C ASN A 55 12.97 23.17 33.29
N VAL A 56 12.54 23.60 34.49
CA VAL A 56 11.52 22.90 35.30
C VAL A 56 10.16 22.90 34.61
N PHE A 57 9.74 24.03 34.02
CA PHE A 57 8.51 24.09 33.22
C PHE A 57 8.58 23.19 32.00
N ASN A 58 9.71 23.18 31.27
CA ASN A 58 9.92 22.28 30.14
C ASN A 58 9.89 20.81 30.57
N SER A 59 10.47 20.45 31.72
CA SER A 59 10.41 19.07 32.24
C SER A 59 8.99 18.67 32.64
N ILE A 60 8.22 19.58 33.27
CA ILE A 60 6.81 19.34 33.61
C ILE A 60 5.98 19.14 32.33
N LEU A 61 6.18 19.98 31.31
CA LEU A 61 5.48 19.85 30.03
C LEU A 61 5.81 18.51 29.33
N GLN A 62 7.08 18.10 29.35
CA GLN A 62 7.51 16.79 28.85
C GLN A 62 6.88 15.64 29.64
N GLU A 63 6.78 15.77 30.97
CA GLU A 63 6.14 14.77 31.82
C GLU A 63 4.64 14.64 31.55
N ILE A 64 3.94 15.77 31.35
CA ILE A 64 2.51 15.77 30.98
C ILE A 64 2.33 15.04 29.64
N ALA A 65 3.10 15.42 28.61
CA ALA A 65 3.04 14.78 27.30
C ALA A 65 3.37 13.28 27.38
N PHE A 66 4.38 12.90 28.17
CA PHE A 66 4.72 11.50 28.41
C PHE A 66 3.57 10.73 29.06
N LYS A 67 2.95 11.29 30.11
CA LYS A 67 1.78 10.68 30.78
C LYS A 67 0.61 10.48 29.83
N GLU A 68 0.35 11.43 28.92
CA GLU A 68 -0.69 11.30 27.90
C GLU A 68 -0.39 10.18 26.90
N ILE A 69 0.87 10.06 26.45
CA ILE A 69 1.31 8.98 25.56
C ILE A 69 1.14 7.62 26.27
N VAL A 70 1.58 7.51 27.52
CA VAL A 70 1.43 6.28 28.33
C VAL A 70 -0.04 5.90 28.47
N LYS A 71 -0.91 6.85 28.85
CA LYS A 71 -2.35 6.61 28.93
C LYS A 71 -2.92 6.12 27.61
N THR A 72 -2.51 6.72 26.49
CA THR A 72 -2.95 6.31 25.15
C THR A 72 -2.50 4.87 24.85
N ILE A 73 -1.25 4.53 25.13
CA ILE A 73 -0.70 3.17 24.95
C ILE A 73 -1.41 2.15 25.85
N GLU A 74 -1.82 2.54 27.06
CA GLU A 74 -2.59 1.68 27.97
C GLU A 74 -3.99 1.36 27.43
N THR A 75 -4.58 2.24 26.61
CA THR A 75 -5.89 1.96 25.98
C THR A 75 -5.83 0.92 24.85
N ILE A 76 -4.64 0.58 24.35
CA ILE A 76 -4.49 -0.43 23.29
C ILE A 76 -4.86 -1.80 23.85
N SER A 77 -5.92 -2.39 23.32
CA SER A 77 -6.40 -3.73 23.66
C SER A 77 -6.26 -4.70 22.49
N ASP A 78 -6.50 -5.97 22.75
CA ASP A 78 -6.63 -6.97 21.69
C ASP A 78 -7.81 -6.62 20.77
N GLU A 79 -7.60 -6.74 19.47
CA GLU A 79 -8.60 -6.46 18.44
C GLU A 79 -8.91 -7.74 17.66
N LYS A 80 -10.19 -8.05 17.51
CA LYS A 80 -10.63 -9.12 16.61
C LYS A 80 -10.72 -8.57 15.21
N ASP A 81 -9.76 -8.92 14.36
CA ASP A 81 -9.75 -8.47 12.98
C ASP A 81 -10.79 -9.28 12.18
N PRO A 82 -11.70 -8.62 11.42
CA PRO A 82 -12.68 -9.32 10.61
C PRO A 82 -12.04 -9.95 9.38
N LYS A 83 -11.41 -11.12 9.59
CA LYS A 83 -10.78 -11.98 8.58
C LYS A 83 -9.62 -11.33 7.81
N ASP A 84 -8.47 -12.02 7.78
CA ASP A 84 -7.35 -11.63 6.92
C ASP A 84 -7.68 -11.83 5.42
N SER A 85 -6.73 -11.49 4.54
CA SER A 85 -6.85 -11.70 3.09
C SER A 85 -7.04 -13.18 2.68
N THR A 86 -6.87 -14.13 3.61
CA THR A 86 -7.11 -15.56 3.45
C THR A 86 -8.46 -16.02 4.02
N GLY A 87 -9.24 -15.10 4.61
CA GLY A 87 -10.55 -15.40 5.19
C GLY A 87 -10.51 -15.98 6.60
N LYS A 88 -9.33 -16.03 7.26
CA LYS A 88 -9.16 -16.52 8.62
C LYS A 88 -9.27 -15.38 9.62
N THR A 89 -10.08 -15.56 10.66
CA THR A 89 -10.17 -14.60 11.76
C THR A 89 -8.85 -14.61 12.53
N PHE A 90 -8.16 -13.48 12.54
CA PHE A 90 -6.93 -13.28 13.29
C PHE A 90 -7.22 -12.34 14.47
N VAL A 91 -6.66 -12.64 15.64
CA VAL A 91 -6.71 -11.75 16.80
C VAL A 91 -5.41 -10.96 16.83
N ARG A 92 -5.49 -9.65 16.59
CA ARG A 92 -4.35 -8.73 16.77
C ARG A 92 -4.20 -8.48 18.26
N THR A 93 -3.15 -9.02 18.85
CA THR A 93 -2.88 -8.81 20.29
C THR A 93 -2.35 -7.41 20.54
N ARG A 94 -2.48 -6.92 21.77
CA ARG A 94 -1.84 -5.68 22.23
C ARG A 94 -0.34 -5.67 21.92
N GLU A 95 0.35 -6.77 22.20
CA GLU A 95 1.78 -6.93 21.93
C GLU A 95 2.11 -6.80 20.43
N ASP A 96 1.30 -7.41 19.57
CA ASP A 96 1.45 -7.30 18.11
C ASP A 96 1.32 -5.84 17.64
N THR A 97 0.35 -5.11 18.19
CA THR A 97 0.12 -3.68 17.92
C THR A 97 1.29 -2.81 18.38
N LEU A 98 1.80 -3.03 19.60
CA LEU A 98 2.96 -2.30 20.11
C LEU A 98 4.20 -2.54 19.24
N GLN A 99 4.41 -3.77 18.78
CA GLN A 99 5.52 -4.09 17.87
C GLN A 99 5.39 -3.38 16.51
N ARG A 100 4.16 -3.24 15.98
CA ARG A 100 3.88 -2.48 14.74
C ARG A 100 4.18 -0.99 14.91
N ILE A 101 3.77 -0.40 16.02
CA ILE A 101 4.10 0.99 16.39
C ILE A 101 5.62 1.17 16.48
N ASN A 102 6.31 0.27 17.19
CA ASN A 102 7.76 0.33 17.33
C ASN A 102 8.47 0.25 15.97
N THR A 103 7.98 -0.59 15.05
CA THR A 103 8.52 -0.70 13.68
C THR A 103 8.38 0.61 12.92
N TYR A 104 7.22 1.27 13.02
CA TYR A 104 6.98 2.57 12.42
C TYR A 104 7.92 3.64 12.98
N VAL A 105 8.02 3.75 14.31
CA VAL A 105 8.89 4.72 14.99
C VAL A 105 10.36 4.50 14.65
N SER A 106 10.82 3.25 14.64
CA SER A 106 12.19 2.89 14.27
C SER A 106 12.54 3.33 12.84
N SER A 107 11.59 3.16 11.91
CA SER A 107 11.77 3.63 10.54
C SER A 107 11.79 5.15 10.45
N ALA A 108 10.94 5.87 11.20
CA ALA A 108 10.89 7.32 11.20
C ALA A 108 12.19 7.95 11.71
N ASN A 109 12.80 7.34 12.74
CA ASN A 109 14.05 7.77 13.34
C ASN A 109 15.30 7.44 12.50
N THR A 110 15.16 6.64 11.44
CA THR A 110 16.28 6.36 10.54
C THR A 110 16.56 7.61 9.68
N PRO A 111 17.80 8.11 9.60
CA PRO A 111 18.13 9.23 8.72
C PRO A 111 17.86 8.90 7.26
N ASP A 112 17.49 9.91 6.47
CA ASP A 112 17.33 9.77 5.03
C ASP A 112 18.67 9.47 4.36
N ASN A 113 18.71 8.41 3.56
CA ASN A 113 19.88 8.12 2.73
C ASN A 113 19.75 8.90 1.42
N THR A 114 20.63 9.88 1.23
CA THR A 114 20.61 10.79 0.08
C THR A 114 21.96 10.85 -0.63
N ASP A 115 21.96 11.40 -1.83
CA ASP A 115 23.13 11.65 -2.68
C ASP A 115 22.91 12.94 -3.46
N PHE A 116 23.95 13.43 -4.15
CA PHE A 116 23.82 14.56 -5.07
C PHE A 116 23.86 14.08 -6.52
N ASP A 117 22.94 14.57 -7.34
CA ASP A 117 22.99 14.34 -8.78
C ASP A 117 24.08 15.18 -9.45
N SER A 118 24.29 14.97 -10.76
CA SER A 118 25.25 15.73 -11.57
C SER A 118 25.00 17.25 -11.61
N LYS A 119 23.82 17.70 -11.19
CA LYS A 119 23.41 19.12 -11.13
C LYS A 119 23.43 19.66 -9.69
N GLY A 120 23.84 18.86 -8.71
CA GLY A 120 23.88 19.23 -7.30
C GLY A 120 22.53 19.14 -6.57
N ASN A 121 21.50 18.49 -7.15
CA ASN A 121 20.24 18.27 -6.46
C ASN A 121 20.31 17.03 -5.57
N VAL A 122 19.66 17.09 -4.40
CA VAL A 122 19.57 15.97 -3.46
C VAL A 122 18.63 14.88 -4.01
N GLN A 123 19.13 13.66 -4.16
CA GLN A 123 18.36 12.49 -4.57
C GLN A 123 18.30 11.44 -3.46
N TYR A 124 17.14 10.82 -3.28
CA TYR A 124 16.94 9.78 -2.28
C TYR A 124 17.36 8.40 -2.78
N LYS A 125 18.05 7.66 -1.91
CA LYS A 125 18.45 6.26 -2.11
C LYS A 125 17.48 5.30 -1.39
N PRO A 126 17.28 4.07 -1.92
CA PRO A 126 17.84 3.55 -3.17
C PRO A 126 17.24 4.20 -4.42
N TYR A 127 17.99 4.19 -5.52
CA TYR A 127 17.48 4.58 -6.84
C TYR A 127 16.56 3.49 -7.39
N LEU A 128 15.31 3.85 -7.69
CA LEU A 128 14.27 2.91 -8.11
C LEU A 128 13.68 3.32 -9.45
N LYS A 129 13.01 2.37 -10.10
CA LYS A 129 12.23 2.61 -11.33
C LYS A 129 10.88 1.91 -11.23
N LYS A 130 9.86 2.43 -11.94
CA LYS A 130 8.57 1.73 -12.13
C LYS A 130 8.81 0.29 -12.60
N GLY A 131 8.05 -0.64 -12.04
CA GLY A 131 8.13 -2.06 -12.31
C GLY A 131 9.25 -2.80 -11.59
N GLN A 132 10.09 -2.12 -10.79
CA GLN A 132 11.14 -2.78 -10.03
C GLN A 132 10.57 -3.55 -8.84
N PHE A 133 11.09 -4.75 -8.61
CA PHE A 133 10.71 -5.61 -7.50
C PHE A 133 11.69 -5.44 -6.33
N ILE A 134 11.19 -5.08 -5.16
CA ILE A 134 11.97 -4.73 -3.97
C ILE A 134 11.46 -5.47 -2.73
N LEU A 135 12.28 -5.55 -1.68
CA LEU A 135 11.86 -6.04 -0.36
C LEU A 135 11.59 -4.84 0.56
N VAL A 136 10.43 -4.82 1.18
CA VAL A 136 9.96 -3.73 2.04
C VAL A 136 9.58 -4.26 3.40
N ASN A 137 10.00 -3.57 4.46
CA ASN A 137 9.52 -3.84 5.81
C ASN A 137 8.29 -2.97 6.13
N PHE A 138 7.12 -3.58 6.02
CA PHE A 138 5.85 -2.92 6.28
C PHE A 138 5.57 -2.81 7.78
N SER A 139 5.04 -1.66 8.20
CA SER A 139 4.71 -1.40 9.60
C SER A 139 3.53 -2.22 10.07
N GLY A 140 2.57 -2.46 9.19
CA GLY A 140 1.35 -3.19 9.50
C GLY A 140 0.40 -2.40 10.39
N LEU A 141 0.29 -1.08 10.30
CA LEU A 141 -0.68 -0.37 11.14
C LEU A 141 -2.11 -0.61 10.62
N GLY A 142 -3.04 -0.98 11.51
CA GLY A 142 -4.39 -1.39 11.12
C GLY A 142 -4.40 -2.71 10.33
N SER A 143 -5.08 -2.73 9.19
CA SER A 143 -5.18 -3.88 8.28
C SER A 143 -4.05 -3.95 7.23
N GLU A 144 -3.04 -3.09 7.36
CA GLU A 144 -1.84 -3.12 6.53
C GLU A 144 -1.07 -4.44 6.75
N ILE A 145 -0.51 -4.98 5.67
CA ILE A 145 0.45 -6.07 5.74
C ILE A 145 1.61 -5.73 6.69
N LYS A 146 2.09 -6.70 7.48
CA LYS A 146 3.18 -6.51 8.46
C LYS A 146 4.43 -7.28 8.07
N GLY A 147 5.59 -6.67 8.32
CA GLY A 147 6.90 -7.31 8.22
C GLY A 147 7.50 -7.21 6.83
N GLU A 148 8.51 -8.04 6.55
CA GLU A 148 9.22 -8.01 5.28
C GLU A 148 8.46 -8.74 4.18
N HIS A 149 7.98 -7.98 3.19
CA HIS A 149 7.30 -8.53 2.02
C HIS A 149 7.86 -7.94 0.73
N PRO A 150 7.84 -8.71 -0.37
CA PRO A 150 8.18 -8.15 -1.66
C PRO A 150 7.12 -7.14 -2.10
N ALA A 151 7.53 -6.17 -2.90
CA ALA A 151 6.63 -5.17 -3.48
C ALA A 151 7.13 -4.72 -4.85
N ILE A 152 6.20 -4.26 -5.68
CA ILE A 152 6.47 -3.64 -6.98
C ILE A 152 6.47 -2.13 -6.80
N VAL A 153 7.54 -1.46 -7.22
CA VAL A 153 7.59 -0.01 -7.34
C VAL A 153 6.67 0.41 -8.48
N TRP A 154 5.66 1.22 -8.16
CA TRP A 154 4.67 1.68 -9.13
C TRP A 154 4.92 3.10 -9.60
N GLU A 155 5.12 4.01 -8.65
CA GLU A 155 5.43 5.41 -8.91
C GLU A 155 6.57 5.85 -8.00
N VAL A 156 7.53 6.55 -8.57
CA VAL A 156 8.71 7.03 -7.84
C VAL A 156 9.21 8.33 -8.44
N ASP A 157 9.53 9.26 -7.56
CA ASP A 157 10.29 10.48 -7.88
C ASP A 157 11.64 10.40 -7.15
N PRO A 158 12.79 10.52 -7.83
CA PRO A 158 14.10 10.46 -7.19
C PRO A 158 14.35 11.56 -6.14
N TYR A 159 13.62 12.69 -6.20
CA TYR A 159 13.80 13.84 -5.31
C TYR A 159 12.87 13.83 -4.09
N TRP A 160 11.96 12.86 -3.98
CA TRP A 160 11.07 12.71 -2.83
C TRP A 160 11.37 11.41 -2.10
N ASP A 161 11.24 11.35 -0.78
CA ASP A 161 11.37 10.10 0.00
C ASP A 161 10.27 9.07 -0.36
N ARG A 162 9.07 9.58 -0.68
CA ARG A 162 7.87 8.78 -0.95
C ARG A 162 8.01 7.92 -2.22
N VAL A 163 7.64 6.64 -2.10
CA VAL A 163 7.53 5.67 -3.21
C VAL A 163 6.16 5.02 -3.14
N LEU A 164 5.40 5.02 -4.24
CA LEU A 164 4.17 4.24 -4.33
C LEU A 164 4.52 2.80 -4.70
N ILE A 165 4.04 1.85 -3.90
CA ILE A 165 4.33 0.43 -4.09
C ILE A 165 3.07 -0.42 -4.04
N ILE A 166 3.13 -1.59 -4.67
CA ILE A 166 2.08 -2.60 -4.64
C ILE A 166 2.64 -3.86 -3.98
N PRO A 167 2.15 -4.25 -2.79
CA PRO A 167 2.62 -5.44 -2.09
C PRO A 167 2.40 -6.72 -2.88
N CYS A 168 3.29 -7.67 -2.66
CA CYS A 168 3.29 -8.96 -3.33
C CYS A 168 3.49 -10.09 -2.33
N THR A 169 3.10 -11.29 -2.71
CA THR A 169 3.44 -12.53 -2.02
C THR A 169 3.85 -13.61 -3.02
N SER A 170 4.40 -14.71 -2.53
CA SER A 170 4.70 -15.88 -3.35
C SER A 170 3.44 -16.71 -3.59
N PHE A 171 3.29 -17.24 -4.80
CA PHE A 171 2.28 -18.25 -5.08
C PHE A 171 2.57 -19.54 -4.30
N ASP A 172 1.54 -20.08 -3.67
CA ASP A 172 1.50 -21.38 -3.02
C ASP A 172 0.43 -22.24 -3.71
N ASP A 173 0.87 -23.33 -4.32
CA ASP A 173 0.04 -24.22 -5.13
C ASP A 173 -1.12 -24.84 -4.36
N CYS A 174 -1.06 -24.91 -3.03
CA CYS A 174 -2.10 -25.51 -2.21
C CYS A 174 -3.10 -24.47 -1.69
N THR A 175 -2.61 -23.30 -1.29
CA THR A 175 -3.40 -22.34 -0.50
C THR A 175 -3.77 -21.07 -1.25
N THR A 176 -3.12 -20.76 -2.38
CA THR A 176 -3.36 -19.50 -3.07
C THR A 176 -4.62 -19.57 -3.93
N VAL A 177 -5.62 -18.76 -3.56
CA VAL A 177 -6.83 -18.54 -4.36
C VAL A 177 -6.76 -17.16 -5.01
N GLU A 178 -6.70 -17.14 -6.33
CA GLU A 178 -6.72 -15.90 -7.10
C GLU A 178 -8.13 -15.29 -7.15
N TYR A 179 -8.19 -13.96 -7.10
CA TYR A 179 -9.39 -13.17 -7.35
C TYR A 179 -9.02 -11.82 -7.97
N LYS A 180 -10.04 -11.00 -8.28
CA LYS A 180 -9.85 -9.81 -9.11
C LYS A 180 -8.83 -8.77 -8.62
N ASN A 181 -8.59 -8.68 -7.31
CA ASN A 181 -7.62 -7.76 -6.70
C ASN A 181 -6.37 -8.47 -6.13
N PHE A 182 -6.29 -9.79 -6.27
CA PHE A 182 -5.21 -10.62 -5.75
C PHE A 182 -4.91 -11.72 -6.77
N PHE A 183 -3.92 -11.47 -7.62
CA PHE A 183 -3.75 -12.24 -8.86
C PHE A 183 -2.29 -12.51 -9.20
N ASN A 184 -2.07 -13.58 -9.95
CA ASN A 184 -0.75 -14.04 -10.35
C ASN A 184 -0.25 -13.26 -11.58
N ILE A 185 1.03 -12.86 -11.55
CA ILE A 185 1.75 -12.24 -12.67
C ILE A 185 2.91 -13.11 -13.19
N GLY A 186 3.01 -14.35 -12.71
CA GLY A 186 4.04 -15.30 -13.10
C GLY A 186 5.40 -15.04 -12.44
N HIS A 187 6.48 -15.51 -13.09
CA HIS A 187 7.83 -15.36 -12.60
C HIS A 187 8.42 -14.02 -13.04
N ILE A 188 8.96 -13.23 -12.10
CA ILE A 188 9.58 -11.94 -12.42
C ILE A 188 11.03 -12.15 -12.85
N LYS A 189 11.45 -11.46 -13.91
CA LYS A 189 12.76 -11.64 -14.56
C LYS A 189 13.85 -10.84 -13.87
N PHE A 190 15.06 -11.40 -13.88
CA PHE A 190 16.27 -10.65 -13.54
C PHE A 190 16.69 -9.76 -14.72
N TYR A 191 17.32 -8.63 -14.43
CA TYR A 191 17.83 -7.69 -15.42
C TYR A 191 19.32 -7.40 -15.19
N ASN A 192 20.09 -7.37 -16.27
CA ASN A 192 21.46 -6.89 -16.31
C ASN A 192 21.51 -5.43 -16.74
N ARG A 193 22.62 -4.78 -16.42
CA ARG A 193 22.94 -3.46 -16.96
C ARG A 193 23.90 -3.65 -18.14
N ASP A 194 23.55 -3.09 -19.28
CA ASP A 194 24.45 -3.08 -20.45
C ASP A 194 25.52 -1.98 -20.31
N THR A 195 26.37 -1.84 -21.33
CA THR A 195 27.43 -0.81 -21.38
C THR A 195 26.90 0.62 -21.43
N THR A 196 25.65 0.81 -21.85
CA THR A 196 24.98 2.13 -21.91
C THR A 196 24.30 2.50 -20.59
N GLY A 197 24.26 1.55 -19.64
CA GLY A 197 23.56 1.73 -18.38
C GLY A 197 22.08 1.33 -18.43
N THR A 198 21.60 0.80 -19.56
CA THR A 198 20.23 0.34 -19.80
C THR A 198 20.00 -1.05 -19.20
N TYR A 199 18.78 -1.29 -18.71
CA TYR A 199 18.40 -2.58 -18.16
C TYR A 199 17.89 -3.50 -19.26
N ILE A 200 18.57 -4.62 -19.46
CA ILE A 200 18.19 -5.67 -20.39
C ILE A 200 17.79 -6.95 -19.62
N PRO A 201 16.74 -7.67 -20.04
CA PRO A 201 16.40 -8.93 -19.43
C PRO A 201 17.60 -9.87 -19.41
N SER A 202 17.81 -10.51 -18.28
CA SER A 202 18.76 -11.62 -18.19
C SER A 202 18.30 -12.75 -19.13
N GLY A 203 19.26 -13.55 -19.60
CA GLY A 203 18.99 -14.62 -20.58
C GLY A 203 17.89 -15.62 -20.15
N PRO A 204 17.47 -16.51 -21.07
CA PRO A 204 16.38 -17.44 -20.82
C PRO A 204 16.58 -18.24 -19.52
N GLY A 205 15.49 -18.41 -18.76
CA GLY A 205 15.51 -19.12 -17.46
C GLY A 205 16.03 -18.30 -16.27
N GLN A 206 16.35 -17.02 -16.43
CA GLN A 206 16.76 -16.15 -15.32
C GLN A 206 15.58 -15.34 -14.76
N HIS A 207 14.84 -15.98 -13.87
CA HIS A 207 13.71 -15.39 -13.15
C HIS A 207 13.67 -15.84 -11.69
N LEU A 208 12.83 -15.20 -10.87
CA LEU A 208 12.55 -15.66 -9.52
C LEU A 208 11.96 -17.08 -9.54
N HIS A 209 12.34 -17.89 -8.55
CA HIS A 209 11.92 -19.30 -8.48
C HIS A 209 10.41 -19.46 -8.29
N LYS A 210 9.80 -18.62 -7.46
CA LYS A 210 8.35 -18.66 -7.20
C LYS A 210 7.62 -17.67 -8.11
N GLN A 211 6.39 -18.03 -8.48
CA GLN A 211 5.47 -17.09 -9.12
C GLN A 211 5.04 -16.02 -8.12
N THR A 212 4.75 -14.84 -8.63
CA THR A 212 4.41 -13.67 -7.81
C THR A 212 2.92 -13.38 -7.89
N ILE A 213 2.32 -13.20 -6.71
CA ILE A 213 0.96 -12.71 -6.56
C ILE A 213 1.00 -11.25 -6.14
N VAL A 214 0.18 -10.44 -6.79
CA VAL A 214 0.05 -9.01 -6.54
C VAL A 214 -1.24 -8.76 -5.77
N ASP A 215 -1.15 -8.01 -4.67
CA ASP A 215 -2.30 -7.53 -3.91
C ASP A 215 -2.49 -6.03 -4.14
N VAL A 216 -3.40 -5.67 -5.04
CA VAL A 216 -3.68 -4.26 -5.34
C VAL A 216 -4.57 -3.60 -4.27
N THR A 217 -5.16 -4.37 -3.35
CA THR A 217 -5.95 -3.79 -2.24
C THR A 217 -5.08 -3.12 -1.18
N GLN A 218 -3.79 -3.47 -1.15
CA GLN A 218 -2.80 -3.00 -0.18
C GLN A 218 -1.82 -1.99 -0.83
N ILE A 219 -2.16 -1.41 -1.99
CA ILE A 219 -1.35 -0.37 -2.62
C ILE A 219 -1.17 0.81 -1.67
N GLN A 220 0.08 1.25 -1.47
CA GLN A 220 0.37 2.31 -0.51
C GLN A 220 1.65 3.07 -0.82
N ALA A 221 1.73 4.29 -0.30
CA ALA A 221 2.93 5.10 -0.34
C ALA A 221 3.82 4.78 0.87
N ILE A 222 5.11 4.53 0.62
CA ILE A 222 6.10 4.26 1.66
C ILE A 222 7.28 5.24 1.61
N SER A 223 7.93 5.43 2.75
CA SER A 223 9.27 6.01 2.82
C SER A 223 10.30 5.03 2.28
N ARG A 224 11.36 5.51 1.62
CA ARG A 224 12.51 4.69 1.19
C ARG A 224 13.24 4.05 2.35
N LYS A 225 13.13 4.61 3.56
CA LYS A 225 13.67 4.04 4.81
C LYS A 225 13.13 2.64 5.09
N ARG A 226 11.94 2.31 4.58
CA ARG A 226 11.32 0.98 4.73
C ARG A 226 11.82 -0.05 3.72
N ILE A 227 12.61 0.35 2.72
CA ILE A 227 13.13 -0.55 1.69
C ILE A 227 14.37 -1.25 2.22
N LYS A 228 14.26 -2.56 2.43
CA LYS A 228 15.34 -3.42 2.94
C LYS A 228 16.30 -3.84 1.83
N GLU A 229 15.75 -4.25 0.69
CA GLU A 229 16.54 -4.70 -0.45
C GLU A 229 15.97 -4.17 -1.77
N SER A 230 16.84 -3.68 -2.65
CA SER A 230 16.49 -3.21 -4.01
C SER A 230 17.02 -4.13 -5.12
N ARG A 231 17.77 -5.17 -4.75
CA ARG A 231 18.39 -6.16 -5.63
C ARG A 231 18.16 -7.55 -5.03
N TRP A 232 18.16 -8.56 -5.88
CA TRP A 232 17.92 -9.95 -5.51
C TRP A 232 19.08 -10.82 -5.97
N ARG A 233 19.33 -11.91 -5.22
CA ARG A 233 20.36 -12.88 -5.55
C ARG A 233 19.90 -13.81 -6.66
N ASN A 234 20.53 -13.74 -7.83
CA ASN A 234 20.26 -14.66 -8.93
C ASN A 234 21.04 -15.97 -8.74
N LYS A 235 20.38 -17.01 -8.26
CA LYS A 235 20.98 -18.33 -8.05
C LYS A 235 21.53 -18.96 -9.34
N SER A 236 20.87 -18.72 -10.48
CA SER A 236 21.26 -19.24 -11.79
C SER A 236 22.53 -18.59 -12.34
N ALA A 237 22.80 -17.32 -11.98
CA ALA A 237 23.95 -16.55 -12.47
C ALA A 237 25.06 -16.39 -11.41
N LYS A 238 25.55 -17.51 -10.86
CA LYS A 238 26.61 -17.52 -9.83
C LYS A 238 26.28 -16.64 -8.61
N SER A 239 25.01 -16.55 -8.21
CA SER A 239 24.60 -15.78 -7.03
C SER A 239 24.90 -14.27 -7.08
N LYS A 240 24.94 -13.67 -8.28
CA LYS A 240 25.10 -12.21 -8.40
C LYS A 240 23.84 -11.47 -7.94
N TRP A 241 24.04 -10.33 -7.26
CA TRP A 241 22.97 -9.40 -6.93
C TRP A 241 22.56 -8.61 -8.17
N GLN A 242 21.31 -8.75 -8.57
CA GLN A 242 20.75 -8.16 -9.79
C GLN A 242 19.42 -7.48 -9.49
N ILE A 243 19.03 -6.54 -10.35
CA ILE A 243 17.72 -5.93 -10.26
C ILE A 243 16.69 -6.90 -10.87
N VAL A 244 15.52 -6.95 -10.26
CA VAL A 244 14.38 -7.74 -10.73
C VAL A 244 13.30 -6.75 -11.14
N ARG A 245 12.72 -6.93 -12.34
CA ARG A 245 11.68 -6.04 -12.86
C ARG A 245 10.61 -6.81 -13.62
N LEU A 246 9.42 -6.25 -13.61
CA LEU A 246 8.32 -6.71 -14.44
C LEU A 246 8.63 -6.46 -15.92
N ASP A 247 8.19 -7.36 -16.78
CA ASP A 247 8.11 -7.12 -18.22
C ASP A 247 6.78 -6.44 -18.61
N ASP A 248 6.62 -6.10 -19.88
CA ASP A 248 5.47 -5.32 -20.36
C ASP A 248 4.13 -6.04 -20.16
N GLU A 249 4.09 -7.37 -20.35
CA GLU A 249 2.90 -8.18 -20.10
C GLU A 249 2.51 -8.13 -18.62
N GLN A 250 3.50 -8.26 -17.73
CA GLN A 250 3.30 -8.18 -16.28
C GLN A 250 2.85 -6.79 -15.84
N ILE A 251 3.48 -5.73 -16.37
CA ILE A 251 3.06 -4.35 -16.11
C ILE A 251 1.60 -4.16 -16.52
N GLN A 252 1.23 -4.59 -17.73
CA GLN A 252 -0.14 -4.46 -18.20
C GLN A 252 -1.12 -5.26 -17.33
N ARG A 253 -0.73 -6.45 -16.86
CA ARG A 253 -1.57 -7.23 -15.93
C ARG A 253 -1.80 -6.49 -14.60
N VAL A 254 -0.78 -5.81 -14.08
CA VAL A 254 -0.92 -4.98 -12.88
C VAL A 254 -1.81 -3.76 -13.15
N GLU A 255 -1.67 -3.11 -14.31
CA GLU A 255 -2.53 -1.98 -14.73
C GLU A 255 -4.00 -2.39 -14.82
N GLU A 256 -4.30 -3.58 -15.38
CA GLU A 256 -5.65 -4.15 -15.37
C GLU A 256 -6.18 -4.31 -13.94
N GLY A 257 -5.37 -4.85 -13.02
CA GLY A 257 -5.74 -5.00 -11.61
C GLY A 257 -6.06 -3.67 -10.94
N LEU A 258 -5.28 -2.62 -11.21
CA LEU A 258 -5.54 -1.28 -10.69
C LEU A 258 -6.82 -0.66 -11.27
N LYS A 259 -7.09 -0.84 -12.57
CA LYS A 259 -8.36 -0.39 -13.18
C LYS A 259 -9.56 -1.08 -12.53
N ILE A 260 -9.47 -2.38 -12.30
CA ILE A 260 -10.52 -3.14 -11.61
C ILE A 260 -10.69 -2.66 -10.17
N HIS A 261 -9.59 -2.42 -9.44
CA HIS A 261 -9.63 -2.06 -8.04
C HIS A 261 -10.06 -0.60 -7.80
N ILE A 262 -9.43 0.34 -8.49
CA ILE A 262 -9.58 1.79 -8.29
C ILE A 262 -10.75 2.32 -9.12
N LEU A 263 -10.78 2.01 -10.43
CA LEU A 263 -11.81 2.51 -11.35
C LEU A 263 -13.08 1.64 -11.37
N LYS A 264 -13.10 0.54 -10.60
CA LYS A 264 -14.22 -0.40 -10.49
C LYS A 264 -14.63 -1.00 -11.84
N GLU A 265 -13.69 -1.12 -12.78
CA GLU A 265 -13.94 -1.82 -14.04
C GLU A 265 -14.30 -3.29 -13.78
N GLN A 266 -15.27 -3.79 -14.55
CA GLN A 266 -15.75 -5.16 -14.40
C GLN A 266 -14.85 -6.16 -15.15
N THR A 267 -14.56 -7.27 -14.48
CA THR A 267 -13.83 -8.40 -15.08
C THR A 267 -14.65 -9.14 -16.13
N LEU A 268 -14.01 -9.99 -16.94
CA LEU A 268 -14.68 -10.90 -17.86
C LEU A 268 -15.74 -11.76 -17.15
N LEU A 269 -15.43 -12.27 -15.96
CA LEU A 269 -16.35 -13.03 -15.13
C LEU A 269 -17.61 -12.23 -14.78
N GLU A 270 -17.43 -11.02 -14.26
CA GLU A 270 -18.54 -10.18 -13.78
C GLU A 270 -19.42 -9.69 -14.93
N LYS A 271 -18.79 -9.26 -16.04
CA LYS A 271 -19.48 -8.63 -17.17
C LYS A 271 -20.12 -9.63 -18.12
N GLU A 272 -19.47 -10.77 -18.39
CA GLU A 272 -19.89 -11.69 -19.45
C GLU A 272 -20.34 -13.06 -18.98
N ILE A 273 -19.86 -13.55 -17.84
CA ILE A 273 -20.24 -14.87 -17.33
C ILE A 273 -21.45 -14.73 -16.40
N TYR A 274 -21.37 -13.84 -15.40
CA TYR A 274 -22.48 -13.62 -14.46
C TYR A 274 -23.73 -13.00 -15.10
N LYS A 275 -23.60 -12.39 -16.28
CA LYS A 275 -24.72 -11.91 -17.08
C LYS A 275 -25.67 -13.03 -17.56
N TYR A 276 -25.19 -14.28 -17.60
CA TYR A 276 -25.97 -15.45 -18.03
C TYR A 276 -26.08 -16.47 -16.90
N PRO A 277 -26.90 -16.20 -15.85
CA PRO A 277 -26.95 -17.02 -14.63
C PRO A 277 -27.47 -18.45 -14.85
N ASN A 278 -28.11 -18.74 -15.99
CA ASN A 278 -28.61 -20.07 -16.35
C ASN A 278 -27.66 -20.81 -17.30
N CYS A 279 -26.46 -20.28 -17.54
CA CYS A 279 -25.50 -20.87 -18.46
C CYS A 279 -24.18 -21.21 -17.77
N ILE A 280 -23.62 -22.35 -18.15
CA ILE A 280 -22.32 -22.83 -17.70
C ILE A 280 -21.29 -22.49 -18.78
N PRO A 281 -20.17 -21.83 -18.43
CA PRO A 281 -19.09 -21.56 -19.37
C PRO A 281 -18.34 -22.85 -19.70
N VAL A 282 -18.17 -23.11 -20.99
CA VAL A 282 -17.31 -24.18 -21.51
C VAL A 282 -16.08 -23.53 -22.12
N LEU A 283 -14.96 -23.66 -21.42
CA LEU A 283 -13.64 -23.21 -21.84
C LEU A 283 -13.11 -24.11 -22.97
N THR A 284 -12.64 -23.50 -24.06
CA THR A 284 -11.98 -24.19 -25.18
C THR A 284 -10.46 -24.27 -25.00
N HIS A 285 -9.89 -23.54 -24.05
CA HIS A 285 -8.45 -23.49 -23.79
C HIS A 285 -8.17 -23.42 -22.28
N PRO A 286 -7.23 -24.23 -21.74
CA PRO A 286 -6.94 -24.29 -20.29
C PRO A 286 -6.64 -22.94 -19.62
N LEU A 287 -5.94 -22.05 -20.31
CA LEU A 287 -5.57 -20.72 -19.81
C LEU A 287 -6.76 -19.78 -19.60
N GLN A 288 -7.91 -20.01 -20.24
CA GLN A 288 -9.06 -19.10 -20.16
C GLN A 288 -9.59 -18.94 -18.74
N PHE A 289 -9.38 -19.92 -17.88
CA PHE A 289 -9.68 -19.78 -16.46
C PHE A 289 -8.96 -18.56 -15.85
N LYS A 290 -7.67 -18.38 -16.16
CA LYS A 290 -6.85 -17.25 -15.68
C LYS A 290 -7.30 -15.90 -16.25
N HIS A 291 -8.12 -15.91 -17.31
CA HIS A 291 -8.64 -14.70 -17.95
C HIS A 291 -9.92 -14.18 -17.28
N LEU A 292 -10.60 -15.01 -16.49
CA LEU A 292 -11.89 -14.67 -15.88
C LEU A 292 -11.81 -13.40 -15.01
N TYR A 293 -10.68 -13.17 -14.36
CA TYR A 293 -10.41 -11.98 -13.54
C TYR A 293 -9.61 -10.88 -14.27
N ARG A 294 -9.60 -10.89 -15.60
CA ARG A 294 -8.92 -9.89 -16.43
C ARG A 294 -9.92 -8.97 -17.12
N LEU A 295 -9.40 -7.83 -17.56
CA LEU A 295 -10.05 -7.02 -18.58
C LEU A 295 -9.82 -7.65 -19.96
N TYR A 296 -10.70 -7.35 -20.91
CA TYR A 296 -10.72 -7.99 -22.21
C TYR A 296 -11.30 -7.05 -23.26
N ASN A 297 -10.99 -7.33 -24.54
CA ASN A 297 -11.71 -6.72 -25.66
C ASN A 297 -12.80 -7.69 -26.12
N LEU A 298 -14.02 -7.17 -26.28
CA LEU A 298 -15.13 -7.95 -26.80
C LEU A 298 -15.03 -8.01 -28.31
N GLU A 299 -15.06 -9.22 -28.87
CA GLU A 299 -14.96 -9.40 -30.31
C GLU A 299 -16.35 -9.40 -30.97
N PRO A 300 -16.49 -8.89 -32.22
CA PRO A 300 -17.76 -8.79 -32.93
C PRO A 300 -18.49 -10.13 -33.12
N GLU A 301 -17.75 -11.25 -33.14
CA GLU A 301 -18.32 -12.58 -33.32
C GLU A 301 -19.03 -13.12 -32.06
N THR A 302 -19.08 -12.34 -30.97
CA THR A 302 -19.81 -12.69 -29.76
C THR A 302 -21.31 -12.78 -30.00
N THR A 303 -21.92 -13.88 -29.56
CA THR A 303 -23.38 -14.08 -29.59
C THR A 303 -23.90 -14.40 -28.18
N LYS A 304 -25.19 -14.74 -28.04
CA LYS A 304 -25.74 -15.24 -26.77
C LYS A 304 -25.11 -16.60 -26.37
N GLU A 305 -24.82 -17.45 -27.35
CA GLU A 305 -24.34 -18.83 -27.14
C GLU A 305 -22.82 -18.93 -27.01
N LYS A 306 -22.07 -17.95 -27.51
CA LYS A 306 -20.61 -17.92 -27.40
C LYS A 306 -20.09 -16.52 -27.11
N LEU A 307 -19.10 -16.44 -26.22
CA LEU A 307 -18.28 -15.27 -25.99
C LEU A 307 -17.00 -15.39 -26.80
N VAL A 308 -16.68 -14.41 -27.63
CA VAL A 308 -15.39 -14.30 -28.31
C VAL A 308 -14.69 -13.05 -27.79
N TYR A 309 -13.45 -13.18 -27.33
CA TYR A 309 -12.70 -12.08 -26.72
C TYR A 309 -11.20 -12.18 -27.00
N SER A 310 -10.51 -11.06 -26.88
CA SER A 310 -9.05 -10.99 -26.80
C SER A 310 -8.62 -10.43 -25.45
N LEU A 311 -7.37 -10.68 -25.06
CA LEU A 311 -6.77 -9.99 -23.92
C LEU A 311 -6.22 -8.63 -24.37
N LEU A 312 -6.12 -7.68 -23.44
CA LEU A 312 -5.65 -6.33 -23.78
C LEU A 312 -4.19 -6.32 -24.27
N HIS A 313 -3.35 -7.23 -23.76
CA HIS A 313 -1.92 -7.30 -24.12
C HIS A 313 -1.66 -8.08 -25.41
N ASP A 314 -2.62 -8.91 -25.82
CA ASP A 314 -2.54 -9.70 -27.04
C ASP A 314 -3.89 -9.63 -27.78
N PRO A 315 -4.16 -8.49 -28.44
CA PRO A 315 -5.42 -8.29 -29.15
C PRO A 315 -5.56 -9.18 -30.40
N LYS A 316 -4.47 -9.80 -30.86
CA LYS A 316 -4.49 -10.66 -32.05
C LYS A 316 -4.99 -12.07 -31.72
N LYS A 317 -4.77 -12.54 -30.49
CA LYS A 317 -5.17 -13.88 -30.08
C LYS A 317 -6.58 -13.89 -29.53
N LYS A 318 -7.49 -14.48 -30.30
CA LYS A 318 -8.89 -14.67 -29.92
C LYS A 318 -9.10 -15.93 -29.09
N TYR A 319 -10.00 -15.84 -28.12
CA TYR A 319 -10.43 -16.92 -27.25
C TYR A 319 -11.95 -17.05 -27.30
N THR A 320 -12.45 -18.28 -27.20
CA THR A 320 -13.90 -18.56 -27.26
C THR A 320 -14.38 -19.28 -26.01
N ILE A 321 -15.44 -18.81 -25.37
CA ILE A 321 -16.14 -19.53 -24.29
C ILE A 321 -17.55 -19.80 -24.77
N TYR A 322 -17.96 -21.07 -24.80
CA TYR A 322 -19.35 -21.42 -25.11
C TYR A 322 -20.21 -21.31 -23.85
N ARG A 323 -21.44 -20.85 -24.00
CA ARG A 323 -22.44 -20.77 -22.93
C ARG A 323 -23.44 -21.90 -23.13
N LYS A 324 -23.38 -22.92 -22.28
CA LYS A 324 -24.30 -24.07 -22.34
C LYS A 324 -25.39 -23.95 -21.27
N PRO A 325 -26.66 -24.27 -21.56
CA PRO A 325 -27.71 -24.22 -20.56
C PRO A 325 -27.41 -25.19 -19.41
N ALA A 326 -27.67 -24.72 -18.18
CA ALA A 326 -27.62 -25.55 -16.99
C ALA A 326 -28.93 -26.33 -16.80
N LYS A 327 -28.87 -27.50 -16.16
CA LYS A 327 -30.07 -28.23 -15.74
C LYS A 327 -30.94 -27.37 -14.82
N THR A 328 -32.25 -27.51 -14.94
CA THR A 328 -33.24 -26.81 -14.11
C THR A 328 -32.99 -27.02 -12.62
N GLY A 329 -33.13 -25.95 -11.83
CA GLY A 329 -32.97 -25.98 -10.36
C GLY A 329 -31.52 -25.86 -9.86
N ILE A 330 -30.53 -25.81 -10.74
CA ILE A 330 -29.13 -25.65 -10.35
C ILE A 330 -28.78 -24.17 -10.09
N ASN A 331 -28.15 -23.91 -8.94
CA ASN A 331 -27.55 -22.61 -8.65
C ASN A 331 -26.15 -22.51 -9.28
N VAL A 332 -26.09 -22.07 -10.54
CA VAL A 332 -24.84 -21.95 -11.32
C VAL A 332 -23.82 -21.03 -10.64
N LYS A 333 -24.27 -19.91 -10.04
CA LYS A 333 -23.38 -18.96 -9.35
C LYS A 333 -22.64 -19.62 -8.18
N SER A 334 -23.32 -20.48 -7.42
CA SER A 334 -22.71 -21.26 -6.33
C SER A 334 -21.65 -22.23 -6.87
N LEU A 335 -21.96 -22.96 -7.95
CA LEU A 335 -21.00 -23.88 -8.58
C LEU A 335 -19.78 -23.16 -9.16
N LEU A 336 -19.99 -22.03 -9.84
CA LEU A 336 -18.90 -21.17 -10.32
C LEU A 336 -18.01 -20.70 -9.17
N THR A 337 -18.61 -20.31 -8.05
CA THR A 337 -17.86 -19.89 -6.86
C THR A 337 -17.02 -21.03 -6.28
N LYS A 338 -17.59 -22.25 -6.19
CA LYS A 338 -16.86 -23.44 -5.75
C LYS A 338 -15.70 -23.79 -6.68
N TRP A 339 -15.90 -23.67 -7.98
CA TRP A 339 -14.84 -23.90 -8.98
C TRP A 339 -13.72 -22.87 -8.89
N LEU A 340 -14.08 -21.58 -8.83
CA LEU A 340 -13.10 -20.49 -8.78
C LEU A 340 -12.31 -20.46 -7.48
N LYS A 341 -12.91 -20.90 -6.37
CA LYS A 341 -12.30 -20.97 -5.03
C LYS A 341 -11.83 -22.38 -4.65
N ALA A 342 -11.65 -23.27 -5.62
CA ALA A 342 -11.15 -24.61 -5.35
C ALA A 342 -9.69 -24.52 -4.87
N GLU A 343 -9.46 -24.96 -3.64
CA GLU A 343 -8.15 -25.02 -2.98
C GLU A 343 -7.55 -26.42 -3.07
N GLY A 344 -6.22 -26.49 -3.04
CA GLY A 344 -5.51 -27.74 -2.94
C GLY A 344 -5.64 -28.36 -1.54
N THR A 345 -5.19 -29.60 -1.42
CA THR A 345 -4.99 -30.29 -0.14
C THR A 345 -3.56 -30.82 -0.08
N ASN A 346 -3.13 -31.38 1.05
CA ASN A 346 -1.81 -32.01 1.16
C ASN A 346 -1.57 -33.15 0.14
N LYS A 347 -2.63 -33.67 -0.49
CA LYS A 347 -2.56 -34.75 -1.50
C LYS A 347 -2.80 -34.28 -2.93
N MET A 348 -3.18 -33.02 -3.15
CA MET A 348 -3.68 -32.53 -4.43
C MET A 348 -3.39 -31.03 -4.58
N ASN A 349 -2.77 -30.61 -5.67
CA ASN A 349 -2.53 -29.18 -5.90
C ASN A 349 -3.83 -28.44 -6.30
N SER A 350 -3.82 -27.11 -6.25
CA SER A 350 -4.99 -26.28 -6.58
C SER A 350 -5.47 -26.46 -8.03
N GLU A 351 -4.58 -26.75 -8.98
CA GLU A 351 -4.95 -26.97 -10.38
C GLU A 351 -5.76 -28.25 -10.56
N GLN A 352 -5.35 -29.34 -9.90
CA GLN A 352 -6.09 -30.60 -9.85
C GLN A 352 -7.44 -30.42 -9.15
N ALA A 353 -7.46 -29.73 -8.00
CA ALA A 353 -8.69 -29.44 -7.26
C ALA A 353 -9.69 -28.66 -8.14
N ARG A 354 -9.19 -27.67 -8.86
CA ARG A 354 -9.96 -26.84 -9.78
C ARG A 354 -10.45 -27.62 -10.99
N GLN A 355 -9.65 -28.53 -11.53
CA GLN A 355 -10.08 -29.39 -12.63
C GLN A 355 -11.22 -30.32 -12.20
N ILE A 356 -11.15 -30.90 -10.99
CA ILE A 356 -12.25 -31.71 -10.43
C ILE A 356 -13.51 -30.86 -10.27
N ALA A 357 -13.39 -29.67 -9.67
CA ALA A 357 -14.52 -28.76 -9.50
C ALA A 357 -15.10 -28.29 -10.84
N TYR A 358 -14.27 -28.14 -11.88
CA TYR A 358 -14.70 -27.83 -13.24
C TYR A 358 -15.46 -29.00 -13.87
N THR A 359 -15.00 -30.24 -13.70
CA THR A 359 -15.73 -31.42 -14.16
C THR A 359 -17.12 -31.49 -13.54
N SER A 360 -17.23 -31.29 -12.21
CA SER A 360 -18.53 -31.23 -11.53
C SER A 360 -19.41 -30.08 -12.04
N LEU A 361 -18.81 -28.95 -12.42
CA LEU A 361 -19.53 -27.86 -13.08
C LEU A 361 -20.05 -28.29 -14.46
N GLN A 362 -19.26 -29.01 -15.27
CA GLN A 362 -19.70 -29.46 -16.60
C GLN A 362 -20.81 -30.53 -16.53
N GLU A 363 -20.83 -31.38 -15.49
CA GLU A 363 -21.90 -32.37 -15.27
C GLU A 363 -23.28 -31.73 -15.02
N ALA A 364 -23.30 -30.45 -14.64
CA ALA A 364 -24.52 -29.67 -14.45
C ALA A 364 -25.10 -29.12 -15.77
N ILE A 365 -24.45 -29.36 -16.92
CA ILE A 365 -24.97 -28.99 -18.24
C ILE A 365 -26.17 -29.86 -18.58
N GLU A 366 -27.21 -29.23 -19.13
CA GLU A 366 -28.37 -29.93 -19.66
C GLU A 366 -27.97 -30.80 -20.85
N LYS A 367 -28.29 -32.10 -20.78
CA LYS A 367 -28.08 -32.99 -21.92
C LYS A 367 -29.19 -32.69 -22.91
N ILE A 368 -28.82 -32.23 -24.11
CA ILE A 368 -29.75 -32.09 -25.22
C ILE A 368 -30.14 -33.51 -25.63
N SER A 369 -31.35 -33.91 -25.26
CA SER A 369 -32.01 -35.14 -25.71
C SER A 369 -32.42 -35.06 -27.16
#